data_AF-A0A7S1LIE0-F1
#
_entry.id   AF-A0A7S1LIE0-F1
#
_cell.length_a   1.000
_cell.length_b   1.000
_cell.length_c   1.000
_cell.angle_alpha   90.00
_cell.angle_beta   90.00
_cell.angle_gamma   90.00
#
_symmetry.space_group_name_H-M   'P 1'
#
loop_
_entity.id
_entity.type
_entity.pdbx_description
1 polymer ?
#
loop_
_entity_poly.entity_id
_entity_poly.type
_entity_poly.pdbx_seq_one_letter_code
_entity_poly.pdbx_strand_id
1 'polypeptide(L)'
;MIRTLFKRALLDPHYSETYADLTFGLYTVSQVPHEGSNMPFSGLLVDVCHAEFEALRASFMEMLEEAGGCDSDEAELELKKTKDKMLALMTLIGNLFLRRLMSSSSIGAVLADILCPKGEAELPAAYEIECAIGILKSVGATLQADPASEQ
;
A
#
# COMPACT_ATOMS: atom_id res chain seq x y z
N MET A 1 -8.84 14.44 -4.25
CA MET A 1 -8.89 13.68 -5.52
C MET A 1 -8.10 12.38 -5.41
N ILE A 2 -6.78 12.40 -5.16
CA ILE A 2 -5.97 11.18 -5.09
C ILE A 2 -6.45 10.17 -4.03
N ARG A 3 -6.80 10.65 -2.82
CA ARG A 3 -7.38 9.82 -1.75
C ARG A 3 -8.68 9.13 -2.17
N THR A 4 -9.51 9.79 -2.97
CA THR A 4 -10.78 9.23 -3.47
C THR A 4 -10.52 8.10 -4.47
N LEU A 5 -9.55 8.30 -5.36
CA LEU A 5 -9.12 7.28 -6.32
C LEU A 5 -8.58 6.04 -5.59
N PHE A 6 -7.75 6.25 -4.56
CA PHE A 6 -7.20 5.17 -3.74
C PHE A 6 -8.29 4.39 -3.02
N LYS A 7 -9.21 5.08 -2.33
CA LYS A 7 -10.34 4.42 -1.67
C LYS A 7 -11.19 3.59 -2.64
N ARG A 8 -11.36 4.07 -3.88
CA ARG A 8 -12.07 3.32 -4.91
C ARG A 8 -11.26 2.10 -5.38
N ALA A 9 -9.95 2.24 -5.55
CA ALA A 9 -9.07 1.12 -5.89
C ALA A 9 -9.10 -0.02 -4.87
N LEU A 10 -9.27 0.30 -3.58
CA LEU A 10 -9.41 -0.72 -2.54
C LEU A 10 -10.76 -1.45 -2.57
N LEU A 11 -11.80 -0.82 -3.11
CA LEU A 11 -13.12 -1.45 -3.29
C LEU A 11 -13.17 -2.31 -4.54
N ASP A 12 -12.43 -1.93 -5.58
CA ASP A 12 -12.39 -2.62 -6.87
C ASP A 12 -10.95 -3.09 -7.22
N PRO A 13 -10.35 -4.03 -6.46
CA PRO A 13 -8.94 -4.40 -6.61
C PRO A 13 -8.58 -4.97 -7.99
N HIS A 14 -9.55 -5.54 -8.70
CA HIS A 14 -9.39 -6.05 -10.07
C HIS A 14 -9.09 -4.95 -11.11
N TYR A 15 -9.35 -3.68 -10.77
CA TYR A 15 -9.01 -2.52 -11.60
C TYR A 15 -7.76 -1.78 -11.08
N SER A 16 -6.94 -2.39 -10.23
CA SER A 16 -5.77 -1.73 -9.63
C SER A 16 -4.82 -1.13 -10.66
N GLU A 17 -4.61 -1.81 -11.79
CA GLU A 17 -3.81 -1.31 -12.92
C GLU A 17 -4.42 -0.04 -13.53
N THR A 18 -5.73 -0.04 -13.78
CA THR A 18 -6.46 1.12 -14.31
C THR A 18 -6.36 2.32 -13.37
N TYR A 19 -6.49 2.11 -12.06
CA TYR A 19 -6.31 3.18 -11.08
C TYR A 19 -4.87 3.71 -11.04
N ALA A 20 -3.88 2.82 -11.23
CA ALA A 20 -2.48 3.23 -11.34
C ALA A 20 -2.21 4.01 -12.64
N ASP A 21 -2.82 3.64 -13.77
CA ASP A 21 -2.75 4.40 -15.03
C ASP A 21 -3.39 5.79 -14.91
N LEU A 22 -4.55 5.89 -14.26
CA LEU A 22 -5.19 7.18 -13.99
C LEU A 22 -4.29 8.06 -13.11
N THR A 23 -3.67 7.47 -12.09
CA THR A 23 -2.72 8.17 -11.21
C THR A 23 -1.50 8.65 -11.99
N PHE A 24 -1.00 7.83 -12.92
CA PHE A 24 0.09 8.23 -13.82
C PHE A 24 -0.31 9.39 -14.73
N GLY A 25 -1.52 9.37 -15.30
CA GLY A 25 -2.06 10.48 -16.08
C GLY A 25 -2.09 11.78 -15.24
N LEU A 26 -2.59 11.71 -14.01
CA LEU A 26 -2.58 12.86 -13.10
C LEU A 26 -1.17 13.36 -12.78
N TYR A 27 -0.23 12.45 -12.54
CA TYR A 27 1.17 12.79 -12.33
C TYR A 27 1.76 13.54 -13.52
N THR A 28 1.56 13.04 -14.75
CA THR A 28 2.09 13.70 -15.95
C THR A 28 1.54 15.12 -16.15
N VAL A 29 0.25 15.34 -15.87
CA VAL A 29 -0.36 16.68 -15.93
C VAL A 29 0.18 17.58 -14.82
N SER A 30 0.46 17.03 -13.63
CA SER A 30 1.01 17.80 -12.50
C SER A 30 2.46 18.27 -12.71
N GLN A 31 3.19 17.64 -13.64
CA GLN A 31 4.57 18.01 -13.98
C GLN A 31 4.65 19.21 -14.94
N VAL A 32 3.52 19.65 -15.49
CA VAL A 32 3.45 20.89 -16.27
C VAL A 32 3.69 22.06 -15.31
N PRO A 33 4.69 22.93 -15.54
CA PRO A 33 5.04 23.99 -14.61
C PRO A 33 3.85 24.94 -14.38
N HIS A 34 3.25 24.86 -13.20
CA HIS A 34 2.36 25.88 -12.68
C HIS A 34 3.12 26.63 -11.59
N GLU A 35 3.16 27.96 -11.71
CA GLU A 35 3.82 28.81 -10.72
C GLU A 35 3.28 28.52 -9.32
N GLY A 36 4.12 27.97 -8.45
CA GLY A 36 3.87 27.96 -6.99
C GLY A 36 3.60 26.62 -6.29
N SER A 37 3.59 25.45 -6.95
CA SER A 37 3.44 24.17 -6.22
C SER A 37 4.79 23.50 -5.94
N ASN A 38 5.24 23.56 -4.68
CA ASN A 38 6.57 23.13 -4.26
C ASN A 38 6.64 21.69 -3.69
N MET A 39 5.54 20.91 -3.77
CA MET A 39 5.53 19.51 -3.30
C MET A 39 5.49 18.56 -4.51
N PRO A 40 6.49 17.69 -4.69
CA PRO A 40 6.48 16.72 -5.76
C PRO A 40 5.36 15.71 -5.53
N PHE A 41 4.51 15.49 -6.54
CA PHE A 41 3.35 14.59 -6.49
C PHE A 41 3.68 13.17 -6.01
N SER A 42 4.92 12.71 -6.22
CA SER A 42 5.43 11.43 -5.70
C SER A 42 5.45 11.38 -4.16
N GLY A 43 5.83 12.47 -3.49
CA GLY A 43 5.80 12.56 -2.02
C GLY A 43 4.37 12.43 -1.49
N LEU A 44 3.42 13.12 -2.13
CA LEU A 44 2.00 13.02 -1.79
C LEU A 44 1.47 11.59 -1.97
N LEU A 45 1.90 10.86 -3.01
CA LEU A 45 1.49 9.47 -3.21
C LEU A 45 1.99 8.57 -2.08
N VAL A 46 3.26 8.69 -1.69
CA VAL A 46 3.85 7.93 -0.58
C VAL A 46 3.09 8.22 0.72
N ASP A 47 2.84 9.50 1.02
CA ASP A 47 2.10 9.90 2.22
C ASP A 47 0.67 9.33 2.25
N VAL A 48 0.00 9.28 1.09
CA VAL A 48 -1.34 8.70 0.98
C VAL A 48 -1.29 7.19 1.15
N CYS A 49 -0.36 6.48 0.50
CA CYS A 49 -0.17 5.04 0.67
C CYS A 49 0.05 4.67 2.14
N HIS A 50 0.98 5.37 2.80
CA HIS A 50 1.34 5.13 4.19
C HIS A 50 0.16 5.42 5.13
N ALA A 51 -0.51 6.56 4.96
CA ALA A 51 -1.67 6.91 5.79
C ALA A 51 -2.83 5.92 5.65
N GLU A 52 -3.11 5.43 4.45
CA GLU A 52 -4.17 4.42 4.23
C GLU A 52 -3.76 3.05 4.80
N PHE A 53 -2.49 2.65 4.70
CA PHE A 53 -2.02 1.40 5.30
C PHE A 53 -2.11 1.43 6.83
N GLU A 54 -1.63 2.50 7.47
CA GLU A 54 -1.72 2.68 8.92
C GLU A 54 -3.18 2.66 9.42
N ALA A 55 -4.08 3.33 8.70
CA ALA A 55 -5.50 3.34 9.04
C ALA A 55 -6.13 1.94 8.96
N LEU A 56 -5.83 1.18 7.90
CA LEU A 56 -6.31 -0.19 7.75
C LEU A 56 -5.72 -1.12 8.81
N ARG A 57 -4.42 -1.00 9.11
CA ARG A 57 -3.73 -1.81 10.12
C ARG A 57 -4.29 -1.55 11.51
N ALA A 58 -4.46 -0.28 11.89
CA ALA A 58 -5.03 0.08 13.19
C ALA A 58 -6.46 -0.47 13.34
N SER A 59 -7.30 -0.30 12.31
CA SER A 59 -8.66 -0.86 12.30
C SER A 59 -8.65 -2.39 12.40
N PHE A 60 -7.74 -3.06 11.68
CA PHE A 60 -7.61 -4.52 11.73
C PHE A 60 -7.20 -5.03 13.11
N MET A 61 -6.25 -4.35 13.78
CA MET A 61 -5.82 -4.69 15.14
C MET A 61 -6.95 -4.50 16.15
N GLU A 62 -7.67 -3.37 16.10
CA GLU A 62 -8.84 -3.11 16.95
C GLU A 62 -9.89 -4.22 16.82
N MET A 63 -10.23 -4.62 15.59
CA MET A 63 -11.16 -5.73 15.35
C MET A 63 -10.63 -7.08 15.85
N LEU A 64 -9.32 -7.33 15.75
CA LEU A 64 -8.72 -8.57 16.26
C LEU A 64 -8.82 -8.67 17.78
N GLU A 65 -8.60 -7.55 18.49
CA GLU A 65 -8.74 -7.46 19.94
C GLU A 65 -10.19 -7.66 20.39
N GLU A 66 -11.15 -7.06 19.69
CA GLU A 66 -12.59 -7.20 19.97
C GLU A 66 -13.12 -8.61 19.67
N ALA A 67 -12.67 -9.22 18.57
CA ALA A 67 -13.07 -10.57 18.16
C ALA A 67 -12.59 -11.65 19.16
N GLY A 68 -11.48 -11.40 19.88
CA GLY A 68 -11.00 -12.29 20.94
C GLY A 68 -11.98 -12.52 22.10
N GLY A 69 -13.08 -11.75 22.17
CA GLY A 69 -14.15 -11.90 23.15
C GLY A 69 -15.50 -12.35 22.60
N CYS A 70 -15.71 -12.43 21.28
CA CYS A 70 -17.01 -12.72 20.68
C CYS A 70 -16.86 -13.48 19.35
N ASP A 71 -17.27 -14.74 19.33
CA ASP A 71 -17.24 -15.62 18.15
C ASP A 71 -18.49 -15.36 17.30
N SER A 72 -18.44 -14.29 16.50
CA SER A 72 -19.54 -13.89 15.60
C SER A 72 -19.08 -13.94 14.15
N ASP A 73 -19.83 -14.63 13.29
CA ASP A 73 -19.63 -14.69 11.83
C ASP A 73 -19.49 -13.30 11.20
N GLU A 74 -20.11 -12.28 11.79
CA GLU A 74 -20.03 -10.89 11.34
C GLU A 74 -18.64 -10.27 11.59
N ALA A 75 -18.02 -10.57 12.73
CA ALA A 75 -16.68 -10.09 13.08
C ALA A 75 -15.62 -10.72 12.16
N GLU A 76 -15.72 -12.02 11.88
CA GLU A 76 -14.82 -12.69 10.93
C GLU A 76 -14.95 -12.10 9.51
N LEU A 77 -16.18 -11.79 9.09
CA LEU A 77 -16.44 -11.20 7.78
C LEU A 77 -15.81 -9.80 7.65
N GLU A 78 -15.93 -8.96 8.67
CA GLU A 78 -15.32 -7.61 8.67
C GLU A 78 -13.78 -7.66 8.76
N LEU A 79 -13.23 -8.59 9.55
CA LEU A 79 -11.79 -8.84 9.61
C LEU A 79 -11.25 -9.24 8.22
N LYS A 80 -11.95 -10.17 7.55
CA LYS A 80 -11.62 -10.59 6.19
C LYS A 80 -11.67 -9.42 5.20
N LYS A 81 -12.76 -8.63 5.22
CA LYS A 81 -12.90 -7.46 4.32
C LYS A 81 -11.77 -6.45 4.52
N THR A 82 -11.33 -6.25 5.76
CA THR A 82 -10.25 -5.31 6.07
C THR A 82 -8.90 -5.84 5.61
N LYS A 83 -8.64 -7.14 5.80
CA LYS A 83 -7.47 -7.81 5.23
C LYS A 83 -7.44 -7.70 3.70
N ASP A 84 -8.58 -7.95 3.05
CA ASP A 84 -8.69 -7.88 1.59
C ASP A 84 -8.39 -6.46 1.06
N LYS A 85 -8.79 -5.41 1.80
CA LYS A 85 -8.43 -4.02 1.49
C LYS A 85 -6.93 -3.76 1.66
N MET A 86 -6.29 -4.33 2.68
CA MET A 86 -4.83 -4.21 2.85
C MET A 86 -4.10 -4.85 1.66
N LEU A 87 -4.50 -6.06 1.25
CA LEU A 87 -3.93 -6.74 0.07
C LEU A 87 -4.19 -5.96 -1.23
N ALA A 88 -5.37 -5.36 -1.38
CA ALA A 88 -5.68 -4.46 -2.48
C ALA A 88 -4.73 -3.24 -2.52
N LEU A 89 -4.44 -2.66 -1.34
CA LEU A 89 -3.51 -1.54 -1.22
C LEU A 89 -2.09 -1.95 -1.61
N MET A 90 -1.63 -3.12 -1.16
CA MET A 90 -0.33 -3.68 -1.55
C MET A 90 -0.21 -3.85 -3.08
N THR A 91 -1.28 -4.37 -3.70
CA THR A 91 -1.37 -4.55 -5.15
C THR A 91 -1.35 -3.20 -5.89
N LEU A 92 -2.03 -2.18 -5.36
CA LEU A 92 -2.00 -0.84 -5.92
C LEU A 92 -0.59 -0.21 -5.82
N ILE A 93 0.05 -0.29 -4.64
CA ILE A 93 1.42 0.19 -4.42
C ILE A 93 2.39 -0.44 -5.43
N GLY A 94 2.29 -1.75 -5.65
CA GLY A 94 3.11 -2.44 -6.66
C GLY A 94 2.87 -1.88 -8.06
N ASN A 95 1.61 -1.67 -8.45
CA ASN A 95 1.26 -1.10 -9.75
C ASN A 95 1.71 0.36 -9.94
N LEU A 96 1.76 1.16 -8.86
CA LEU A 96 2.32 2.52 -8.88
C LEU A 96 3.84 2.49 -9.07
N PHE A 97 4.54 1.59 -8.40
CA PHE A 97 5.97 1.39 -8.58
C PHE A 97 6.34 0.96 -10.01
N LEU A 98 5.60 0.01 -10.59
CA LEU A 98 5.81 -0.42 -11.97
C LEU A 98 5.67 0.72 -13.00
N ARG A 99 4.91 1.77 -12.66
CA ARG A 99 4.74 3.00 -13.45
C ARG A 99 5.71 4.12 -13.07
N ARG A 100 6.74 3.82 -12.27
CA ARG A 100 7.76 4.78 -11.79
C ARG A 100 7.19 5.94 -10.98
N LEU A 101 6.02 5.74 -10.35
CA LEU A 101 5.40 6.74 -9.47
C LEU A 101 5.92 6.65 -8.03
N MET A 102 6.61 5.56 -7.70
CA MET A 102 7.30 5.33 -6.43
C MET A 102 8.73 4.87 -6.71
N SER A 103 9.67 5.19 -5.82
CA SER A 103 11.04 4.71 -5.89
C SER A 103 11.18 3.32 -5.25
N SER A 104 12.28 2.64 -5.54
CA SER A 104 12.68 1.40 -4.85
C SER A 104 12.85 1.62 -3.34
N SER A 105 13.35 2.79 -2.92
CA SER A 105 13.45 3.16 -1.51
C SER A 105 12.09 3.27 -0.81
N SER A 106 11.06 3.81 -1.50
CA SER A 106 9.70 3.85 -0.95
C SER A 106 9.11 2.45 -0.79
N ILE A 107 9.39 1.53 -1.73
CA ILE A 107 8.97 0.13 -1.61
C ILE A 107 9.70 -0.57 -0.47
N GLY A 108 11.01 -0.34 -0.32
CA GLY A 108 11.78 -0.85 0.80
C GLY A 108 11.24 -0.38 2.14
N ALA A 109 10.86 0.90 2.26
CA ALA A 109 10.24 1.44 3.47
C ALA A 109 8.89 0.76 3.78
N VAL A 110 8.02 0.60 2.79
CA VAL A 110 6.74 -0.12 2.97
C VAL A 110 6.96 -1.57 3.42
N LEU A 111 7.92 -2.28 2.82
CA LEU A 111 8.24 -3.65 3.23
C LEU A 111 8.81 -3.70 4.65
N ALA A 112 9.64 -2.73 5.03
CA ALA A 112 10.16 -2.62 6.39
C ALA A 112 9.03 -2.33 7.40
N ASP A 113 8.09 -1.45 7.08
CA ASP A 113 6.95 -1.13 7.96
C ASP A 113 6.02 -2.34 8.18
N ILE A 114 5.96 -3.27 7.21
CA ILE A 114 5.19 -4.52 7.29
C ILE A 114 5.95 -5.62 8.04
N LEU A 115 7.24 -5.82 7.73
CA LEU A 115 8.01 -6.98 8.19
C LEU A 115 8.80 -6.71 9.47
N CYS A 116 9.07 -5.45 9.78
CA CYS A 116 9.78 -5.01 10.95
C CYS A 116 8.87 -4.07 11.79
N PRO A 117 7.75 -4.58 12.33
CA PRO A 117 6.92 -3.79 13.23
C PRO A 117 7.77 -3.24 14.39
N LYS A 118 7.40 -2.07 14.92
CA LYS A 118 8.21 -1.30 15.89
C LYS A 118 8.38 -2.06 17.22
N GLY A 119 9.33 -2.99 17.25
CA GLY A 119 9.71 -3.83 18.39
C GLY A 119 10.69 -4.91 17.92
N GLU A 120 11.93 -4.88 18.41
CA GLU A 120 13.07 -5.68 17.90
C GLU A 120 12.96 -7.21 18.10
N ALA A 121 11.84 -7.74 18.61
CA ALA A 121 11.72 -9.15 19.01
C ALA A 121 10.43 -9.87 18.57
N GLU A 122 9.48 -9.19 17.92
CA GLU A 122 8.25 -9.83 17.43
C GLU A 122 8.36 -10.16 15.95
N LEU A 123 8.11 -11.44 15.62
CA LEU A 123 7.97 -11.87 14.23
C LEU A 123 6.67 -11.27 13.65
N PRO A 124 6.66 -10.85 12.38
CA PRO A 124 5.45 -10.34 11.75
C PRO A 124 4.36 -11.43 11.74
N ALA A 125 3.13 -11.00 11.96
CA ALA A 125 1.96 -11.87 11.94
C ALA A 125 1.72 -12.42 10.52
N ALA A 126 0.96 -13.52 10.42
CA ALA A 126 0.70 -14.18 9.14
C ALA A 126 0.09 -13.24 8.08
N TYR A 127 -0.78 -12.32 8.49
CA TYR A 127 -1.42 -11.36 7.57
C TYR A 127 -0.43 -10.28 7.07
N GLU A 128 0.58 -9.91 7.88
CA GLU A 128 1.63 -8.98 7.50
C GLU A 128 2.56 -9.63 6.47
N ILE A 129 2.95 -10.89 6.70
CA ILE A 129 3.71 -11.69 5.73
C ILE A 129 2.96 -11.79 4.40
N GLU A 130 1.65 -12.02 4.44
CA GLU A 130 0.80 -12.08 3.24
C GLU A 130 0.78 -10.75 2.48
N CYS A 131 0.73 -9.61 3.18
CA CYS A 131 0.82 -8.28 2.59
C CYS A 131 2.18 -8.07 1.89
N ALA A 132 3.28 -8.42 2.57
CA ALA A 132 4.62 -8.32 1.99
C ALA A 132 4.78 -9.19 0.74
N ILE A 133 4.29 -10.44 0.78
CA ILE A 133 4.26 -11.34 -0.37
C ILE A 133 3.42 -10.73 -1.51
N GLY A 134 2.29 -10.09 -1.19
CA GLY A 134 1.43 -9.41 -2.16
C GLY A 134 2.19 -8.36 -2.95
N ILE A 135 2.97 -7.51 -2.29
CA ILE A 135 3.87 -6.56 -2.97
C ILE A 135 4.90 -7.32 -3.80
N LEU A 136 5.69 -8.21 -3.18
CA LEU A 136 6.84 -8.87 -3.80
C LEU A 136 6.48 -9.67 -5.06
N LYS A 137 5.28 -10.26 -5.11
CA LYS A 137 4.78 -10.95 -6.32
C LYS A 137 4.71 -10.03 -7.54
N SER A 138 4.41 -8.76 -7.34
CA SER A 138 4.26 -7.78 -8.43
C SER A 138 5.56 -7.04 -8.75
N VAL A 139 6.36 -6.69 -7.73
CA VAL A 139 7.52 -5.81 -7.90
C VAL A 139 8.87 -6.52 -7.82
N GLY A 140 8.93 -7.76 -7.32
CA GLY A 140 10.19 -8.43 -6.96
C GLY A 140 11.17 -8.57 -8.13
N ALA A 141 10.68 -8.96 -9.31
CA ALA A 141 11.52 -9.05 -10.51
C ALA A 141 12.05 -7.68 -10.94
N THR A 142 11.24 -6.62 -10.81
CA THR A 142 11.64 -5.26 -11.16
C THR A 142 12.64 -4.67 -10.16
N LEU A 143 12.48 -4.96 -8.86
CA LEU A 143 13.45 -4.58 -7.83
C LEU A 143 14.80 -5.27 -8.04
N GLN A 144 14.79 -6.56 -8.35
CA GLN A 144 16.02 -7.33 -8.60
C GLN A 144 16.80 -6.82 -9.82
N ALA A 145 16.10 -6.27 -10.81
CA ALA A 145 16.69 -5.69 -12.01
C ALA A 145 17.09 -4.21 -11.83
N ASP A 146 16.79 -3.61 -10.68
CA ASP A 146 17.09 -2.20 -10.40
C ASP A 146 18.59 -2.06 -10.04
N PRO A 147 19.38 -1.23 -10.74
CA PRO A 147 20.78 -1.00 -10.43
C PRO A 147 21.01 -0.41 -9.02
N ALA A 148 19.99 0.16 -8.39
CA ALA A 148 20.05 0.61 -6.99
C ALA A 148 20.02 -0.53 -5.97
N SER A 149 19.78 -1.79 -6.39
CA SER A 149 19.74 -2.96 -5.49
C SER A 149 21.12 -3.55 -5.16
N GLU A 150 22.20 -3.08 -5.82
CA GLU A 150 23.58 -3.52 -5.61
C GLU A 150 24.36 -2.68 -4.56
N GLN A 151 23.70 -1.74 -3.88
CA GLN A 151 24.33 -0.82 -2.91
C GLN A 151 23.95 -1.11 -1.45
#